data_AF-A0AAD6NLE3-F1
#
_entry.id   AF-A0AAD6NLE3-F1
#
_cell.length_a   1.000
_cell.length_b   1.000
_cell.length_c   1.000
_cell.angle_alpha   90.00
_cell.angle_beta   90.00
_cell.angle_gamma   90.00
#
_symmetry.space_group_name_H-M   'P 1'
#
loop_
_entity.id
_entity.type
_entity.pdbx_description
1 polymer ?
#
loop_
_entity_poly.entity_id
_entity_poly.type
_entity_poly.pdbx_seq_one_letter_code
_entity_poly.pdbx_strand_id
1 'polypeptide(L)'
;MGFSSFSSFPDTYTHKEVFKDTILAMDFPVNVPVDNPNADTEWNDILRKHGIIPERPPSPTKQIEEALTEAARLAHENRLEGKTLDELSDLEDDEDEEFLASYRERRLAELNLLSKNSPHGTVYPLQKPDYARDVTEASNSCYVLVHLASASQGNVESALLTNIWREAAGKYPDVKFCEMRGDLAIEGYPERNCPTVLVYKDTEIKRQIVTLKTMGGVNCSLSDVEKLLVDVGAVKMNDFRLLRKQDKEERQSSIRASTKKDDDDDDDWD
;
A
#
# COMPACT_ATOMS: atom_id res chain seq x y z
N MET A 1 -20.51 66.64 35.99
CA MET A 1 -19.11 66.31 36.29
C MET A 1 -18.59 65.48 35.14
N GLY A 2 -17.67 65.90 34.29
CA GLY A 2 -16.92 67.15 34.19
C GLY A 2 -15.91 67.00 33.04
N PHE A 3 -15.59 68.13 32.43
CA PHE A 3 -14.35 68.45 31.70
C PHE A 3 -14.12 67.74 30.34
N SER A 4 -13.63 68.40 29.29
CA SER A 4 -13.31 69.80 28.95
C SER A 4 -12.75 69.73 27.52
N SER A 5 -13.20 70.54 26.55
CA SER A 5 -12.65 71.88 26.24
C SER A 5 -11.13 71.87 25.98
N PHE A 6 -10.56 72.46 24.91
CA PHE A 6 -10.73 73.85 24.46
C PHE A 6 -9.99 74.06 23.11
N SER A 7 -10.53 74.93 22.23
CA SER A 7 -9.86 75.90 21.30
C SER A 7 -8.90 75.45 20.19
N SER A 8 -8.69 76.16 19.07
CA SER A 8 -8.91 77.57 18.71
C SER A 8 -8.97 77.75 17.17
N PHE A 9 -9.78 78.71 16.72
CA PHE A 9 -9.81 79.39 15.39
C PHE A 9 -8.58 80.32 15.18
N PRO A 10 -8.49 81.19 14.12
CA PRO A 10 -8.90 81.15 12.69
C PRO A 10 -7.73 81.59 11.76
N ASP A 11 -7.90 81.65 10.43
CA ASP A 11 -7.73 82.91 9.68
C ASP A 11 -7.92 82.76 8.15
N THR A 12 -8.59 83.76 7.61
CA THR A 12 -8.85 84.01 6.19
C THR A 12 -7.73 84.87 5.59
N TYR A 13 -7.22 84.58 4.40
CA TYR A 13 -6.83 85.64 3.45
C TYR A 13 -6.66 85.17 2.01
N THR A 14 -7.20 86.00 1.13
CA THR A 14 -7.25 86.01 -0.34
C THR A 14 -5.96 86.51 -1.01
N HIS A 15 -5.60 85.96 -2.17
CA HIS A 15 -5.19 86.67 -3.42
C HIS A 15 -4.70 85.60 -4.42
N LYS A 16 -5.24 85.51 -5.66
CA LYS A 16 -4.69 86.16 -6.87
C LYS A 16 -3.17 85.91 -6.99
N GLU A 17 -2.60 85.42 -8.06
CA GLU A 17 -2.98 85.40 -9.46
C GLU A 17 -1.80 84.70 -10.17
N VAL A 18 -2.03 84.30 -11.42
CA VAL A 18 -1.05 84.47 -12.51
C VAL A 18 0.10 83.46 -12.63
N PHE A 19 -0.15 82.59 -13.62
CA PHE A 19 0.71 82.28 -14.77
C PHE A 19 1.70 81.11 -14.69
N LYS A 20 1.57 80.31 -15.76
CA LYS A 20 2.61 79.54 -16.45
C LYS A 20 3.11 78.32 -15.69
N ASP A 21 2.59 77.17 -16.07
CA ASP A 21 3.35 76.21 -16.88
C ASP A 21 2.51 74.93 -17.00
N THR A 22 2.06 74.61 -18.21
CA THR A 22 2.70 73.56 -19.04
C THR A 22 2.16 72.18 -18.67
N ILE A 23 1.24 71.72 -19.52
CA ILE A 23 1.03 70.31 -19.91
C ILE A 23 1.00 69.32 -18.74
N LEU A 24 -0.19 69.11 -18.18
CA LEU A 24 -0.56 67.79 -17.66
C LEU A 24 -1.70 67.28 -18.54
N ALA A 25 -1.30 66.41 -19.48
CA ALA A 25 -2.23 65.53 -20.16
C ALA A 25 -3.10 64.85 -19.09
N MET A 26 -4.40 64.78 -19.36
CA MET A 26 -5.34 64.02 -18.56
C MET A 26 -4.93 62.53 -18.61
N ASP A 27 -4.14 62.08 -17.63
CA ASP A 27 -3.93 60.66 -17.36
C ASP A 27 -5.21 60.13 -16.68
N PHE A 28 -6.21 59.83 -17.52
CA PHE A 28 -7.22 58.87 -17.11
C PHE A 28 -6.55 57.50 -17.07
N PRO A 29 -6.62 56.75 -15.95
CA PRO A 29 -6.19 55.36 -15.97
C PRO A 29 -7.06 54.63 -16.99
N VAL A 30 -6.43 54.22 -18.09
CA VAL A 30 -7.05 53.37 -19.10
C VAL A 30 -7.38 52.05 -18.40
N ASN A 31 -8.65 51.86 -18.07
CA ASN A 31 -9.13 50.60 -17.54
C ASN A 31 -9.19 49.58 -18.68
N VAL A 32 -8.04 48.96 -18.96
CA VAL A 32 -7.96 47.81 -19.87
C VAL A 32 -8.83 46.71 -19.28
N PRO A 33 -9.86 46.22 -19.98
CA PRO A 33 -10.61 45.06 -19.54
C PRO A 33 -9.63 43.91 -19.37
N VAL A 34 -9.39 43.48 -18.13
CA VAL A 34 -8.62 42.27 -17.87
C VAL A 34 -9.51 41.12 -18.30
N ASP A 35 -9.30 40.64 -19.52
CA ASP A 35 -9.81 39.36 -19.96
C ASP A 35 -9.19 38.27 -19.09
N ASN A 36 -9.90 37.94 -18.01
CA ASN A 36 -9.64 36.85 -17.08
C ASN A 36 -8.31 36.94 -16.28
N PRO A 37 -8.33 37.19 -14.95
CA PRO A 37 -7.14 37.28 -14.08
C PRO A 37 -6.23 36.03 -14.07
N ASN A 38 -6.70 34.93 -14.65
CA ASN A 38 -5.98 33.66 -14.77
C ASN A 38 -5.53 33.35 -16.20
N ALA A 39 -5.60 34.31 -17.14
CA ALA A 39 -5.13 34.12 -18.52
C ALA A 39 -3.59 34.16 -18.61
N ASP A 40 -3.02 33.23 -19.39
CA ASP A 40 -1.58 33.05 -19.61
C ASP A 40 -1.05 33.91 -20.77
N THR A 41 -1.23 35.23 -20.68
CA THR A 41 -0.63 36.15 -21.65
C THR A 41 0.69 36.69 -21.14
N GLU A 42 1.69 36.88 -22.01
CA GLU A 42 2.99 37.49 -21.67
C GLU A 42 2.84 38.83 -20.94
N TRP A 43 1.75 39.56 -21.22
CA TRP A 43 1.38 40.80 -20.51
C TRP A 43 1.03 40.59 -19.03
N ASN A 44 0.36 39.50 -18.66
CA ASN A 44 -0.02 39.22 -17.27
C ASN A 44 1.19 38.85 -16.40
N ASP A 45 2.19 38.17 -16.97
CA ASP A 45 3.42 37.83 -16.24
C ASP A 45 4.33 39.04 -16.01
N ILE A 46 4.36 39.98 -16.97
CA ILE A 46 5.01 41.29 -16.78
C ILE A 46 4.32 42.08 -15.64
N LEU A 47 2.98 42.03 -15.57
CA LEU A 47 2.21 42.71 -14.51
C LEU A 47 2.39 42.05 -13.13
N ARG A 48 2.55 40.73 -13.04
CA ARG A 48 2.95 40.03 -11.79
C ARG A 48 4.35 40.47 -11.34
N LYS A 49 5.31 40.54 -12.26
CA LYS A 49 6.69 40.98 -11.99
C LYS A 49 6.79 42.43 -11.52
N HIS A 50 5.90 43.30 -12.02
CA HIS A 50 5.80 44.69 -11.59
C HIS A 50 4.92 44.91 -10.34
N GLY A 51 4.38 43.85 -9.72
CA GLY A 51 3.64 43.92 -8.45
C GLY A 51 2.22 44.48 -8.55
N ILE A 52 1.66 44.56 -9.77
CA ILE A 52 0.32 45.09 -10.02
C ILE A 52 -0.75 44.00 -9.82
N ILE A 53 -0.39 42.73 -9.97
CA ILE A 53 -1.23 41.55 -9.75
C ILE A 53 -0.48 40.56 -8.84
N PRO A 54 -1.16 39.89 -7.88
CA PRO A 54 -0.53 38.87 -7.03
C PRO A 54 0.13 37.72 -7.80
N GLU A 55 1.24 37.19 -7.26
CA GLU A 55 1.93 36.03 -7.81
C GLU A 55 1.02 34.78 -7.81
N ARG A 56 1.22 33.92 -8.81
CA ARG A 56 0.43 32.69 -8.95
C ARG A 56 0.85 31.70 -7.85
N PRO A 57 -0.07 30.95 -7.24
CA PRO A 57 0.32 29.79 -6.45
C PRO A 57 1.19 28.86 -7.32
N PRO A 58 2.24 28.23 -6.75
CA PRO A 58 3.09 27.32 -7.50
C PRO A 58 2.24 26.24 -8.16
N SER A 59 2.51 25.95 -9.45
CA SER A 59 1.72 24.98 -10.18
C SER A 59 1.88 23.58 -9.55
N PRO A 60 0.77 22.86 -9.26
CA PRO A 60 0.81 21.47 -8.80
C PRO A 60 1.58 20.54 -9.75
N THR A 61 1.76 20.96 -11.00
CA THR A 61 2.40 20.19 -12.09
C THR A 61 3.84 19.78 -11.79
N LYS A 62 4.66 20.63 -11.15
CA LYS A 62 6.06 20.28 -10.86
C LYS A 62 6.19 19.19 -9.79
N GLN A 63 5.33 19.23 -8.77
CA GLN A 63 5.27 18.20 -7.73
C GLN A 63 4.75 16.87 -8.30
N ILE A 64 3.84 16.93 -9.29
CA ILE A 64 3.33 15.75 -9.99
C ILE A 64 4.41 15.15 -10.90
N GLU A 65 5.19 15.96 -11.62
CA GLU A 65 6.30 15.49 -12.46
C GLU A 65 7.43 14.84 -11.64
N GLU A 66 7.79 15.44 -10.51
CA GLU A 66 8.80 14.88 -9.60
C GLU A 66 8.32 13.58 -8.95
N ALA A 67 7.05 13.52 -8.51
CA ALA A 67 6.46 12.29 -8.00
C ALA A 67 6.37 11.19 -9.07
N LEU A 68 6.13 11.55 -10.34
CA LEU A 68 6.06 10.60 -11.44
C LEU A 68 7.44 10.03 -11.80
N THR A 69 8.48 10.87 -11.82
CA THR A 69 9.86 10.42 -12.07
C THR A 69 10.39 9.55 -10.92
N GLU A 70 10.07 9.89 -9.67
CA GLU A 70 10.40 9.06 -8.52
C GLU A 70 9.65 7.71 -8.55
N ALA A 71 8.36 7.71 -8.90
CA ALA A 71 7.58 6.48 -9.08
C ALA A 71 8.14 5.59 -10.19
N ALA A 72 8.59 6.17 -11.30
CA ALA A 72 9.22 5.43 -12.39
C ALA A 72 10.55 4.78 -11.96
N ARG A 73 11.38 5.50 -11.20
CA ARG A 73 12.63 4.93 -10.65
C ARG A 73 12.35 3.80 -9.68
N LEU A 74 11.39 3.99 -8.78
CA LEU A 74 10.99 2.99 -7.80
C LEU A 74 10.38 1.75 -8.49
N ALA A 75 9.62 1.93 -9.57
CA ALA A 75 9.10 0.84 -10.37
C ALA A 75 10.20 0.05 -11.07
N HIS A 76 11.23 0.72 -11.58
CA HIS A 76 12.40 0.07 -12.19
C HIS A 76 13.21 -0.73 -11.15
N GLU A 77 13.47 -0.14 -9.98
CA GLU A 77 14.17 -0.81 -8.87
C GLU A 77 13.41 -2.05 -8.35
N ASN A 78 12.07 -1.97 -8.29
CA ASN A 78 11.22 -3.06 -7.82
C ASN A 78 10.70 -3.99 -8.92
N ARG A 79 11.12 -3.82 -10.18
CA ARG A 79 10.60 -4.63 -11.32
C ARG A 79 10.82 -6.13 -11.16
N LEU A 80 11.84 -6.51 -10.39
CA LEU A 80 12.17 -7.90 -10.12
C LEU A 80 11.47 -8.44 -8.86
N GLU A 81 10.92 -7.58 -7.99
CA GLU A 81 10.27 -8.01 -6.76
C GLU A 81 9.10 -8.97 -7.04
N GLY A 82 9.04 -10.05 -6.26
CA GLY A 82 8.00 -11.06 -6.42
C GLY A 82 8.18 -12.00 -7.63
N LYS A 83 9.20 -11.80 -8.48
CA LYS A 83 9.58 -12.79 -9.50
C LYS A 83 10.19 -14.05 -8.87
N THR A 84 9.93 -15.18 -9.49
CA THR A 84 10.50 -16.49 -9.13
C THR A 84 11.89 -16.68 -9.74
N LEU A 85 12.65 -17.68 -9.27
CA LEU A 85 13.98 -17.97 -9.83
C LEU A 85 13.92 -18.36 -11.32
N ASP A 86 12.84 -19.03 -11.72
CA ASP A 86 12.61 -19.45 -13.11
C ASP A 86 12.34 -18.23 -14.00
N GLU A 87 11.46 -17.33 -13.56
CA GLU A 87 11.18 -16.06 -14.26
C GLU A 87 12.40 -15.13 -14.35
N LEU A 88 13.34 -15.23 -13.39
CA LEU A 88 14.58 -14.46 -13.46
C LEU A 88 15.54 -15.03 -14.50
N SER A 89 15.59 -16.35 -14.66
CA SER A 89 16.42 -17.02 -15.68
C SER A 89 15.97 -16.67 -17.09
N ASP A 90 14.66 -16.51 -17.31
CA ASP A 90 14.10 -16.09 -18.60
C ASP A 90 14.45 -14.64 -18.97
N LEU A 91 14.92 -13.82 -18.02
CA LEU A 91 15.32 -12.40 -18.21
C LEU A 91 16.84 -12.21 -18.26
N GLU A 92 17.61 -13.29 -18.28
CA GLU A 92 19.08 -13.28 -18.25
C GLU A 92 19.68 -12.70 -19.56
N ASP A 93 18.92 -12.70 -20.65
CA ASP A 93 19.31 -12.12 -21.95
C ASP A 93 19.06 -10.60 -22.06
N ASP A 94 18.13 -10.05 -21.26
CA ASP A 94 17.62 -8.67 -21.39
C ASP A 94 18.26 -7.67 -20.40
N GLU A 95 18.90 -8.16 -19.33
CA GLU A 95 19.31 -7.36 -18.17
C GLU A 95 20.81 -7.53 -17.83
N ASP A 96 21.38 -6.53 -17.16
CA ASP A 96 22.78 -6.55 -16.73
C ASP A 96 23.09 -7.74 -15.80
N GLU A 97 24.10 -8.54 -16.18
CA GLU A 97 24.50 -9.77 -15.48
C GLU A 97 24.84 -9.52 -13.98
N GLU A 98 25.44 -8.37 -13.67
CA GLU A 98 25.78 -7.97 -12.29
C GLU A 98 24.52 -7.65 -11.44
N PHE A 99 23.51 -7.02 -12.04
CA PHE A 99 22.23 -6.71 -11.37
C PHE A 99 21.45 -8.00 -11.10
N LEU A 100 21.36 -8.89 -12.10
CA LEU A 100 20.66 -10.17 -11.99
C LEU A 100 21.30 -11.09 -10.93
N ALA A 101 22.64 -11.15 -10.89
CA ALA A 101 23.38 -11.92 -9.91
C ALA A 101 23.08 -11.46 -8.48
N SER A 102 23.11 -10.15 -8.23
CA SER A 102 22.81 -9.58 -6.90
C SER A 102 21.38 -9.89 -6.44
N TYR A 103 20.42 -9.89 -7.38
CA TYR A 103 19.03 -10.20 -7.09
C TYR A 103 18.82 -11.70 -6.84
N ARG A 104 19.47 -12.57 -7.62
CA ARG A 104 19.46 -14.01 -7.43
C ARG A 104 20.02 -14.39 -6.06
N GLU A 105 21.13 -13.79 -5.65
CA GLU A 105 21.72 -14.00 -4.32
C GLU A 105 20.74 -13.57 -3.22
N ARG A 106 20.14 -12.38 -3.36
CA ARG A 106 19.11 -11.89 -2.41
C ARG A 106 17.94 -12.87 -2.29
N ARG A 107 17.41 -13.37 -3.41
CA ARG A 107 16.28 -14.32 -3.41
C ARG A 107 16.66 -15.68 -2.82
N LEU A 108 17.86 -16.19 -3.11
CA LEU A 108 18.38 -17.40 -2.49
C LEU A 108 18.54 -17.24 -0.97
N ALA A 109 19.00 -16.07 -0.51
CA ALA A 109 19.10 -15.77 0.90
C ALA A 109 17.71 -15.75 1.58
N GLU A 110 16.69 -15.15 0.94
CA GLU A 110 15.31 -15.18 1.43
C GLU A 110 14.76 -16.61 1.52
N LEU A 111 14.94 -17.42 0.47
CA LEU A 111 14.50 -18.83 0.46
C LEU A 111 15.21 -19.65 1.54
N ASN A 112 16.51 -19.43 1.74
CA ASN A 112 17.26 -20.09 2.80
C ASN A 112 16.74 -19.67 4.19
N LEU A 113 16.38 -18.40 4.38
CA LEU A 113 15.82 -17.92 5.63
C LEU A 113 14.42 -18.50 5.89
N LEU A 114 13.57 -18.56 4.87
CA LEU A 114 12.26 -19.22 4.93
C LEU A 114 12.44 -20.71 5.27
N SER A 115 13.32 -21.43 4.58
CA SER A 115 13.57 -22.85 4.84
C SER A 115 14.08 -23.11 6.26
N LYS A 116 14.95 -22.25 6.80
CA LYS A 116 15.42 -22.34 8.19
C LYS A 116 14.32 -22.05 9.20
N ASN A 117 13.44 -21.10 8.87
CA ASN A 117 12.31 -20.70 9.71
C ASN A 117 11.04 -21.53 9.46
N SER A 118 11.15 -22.65 8.74
CA SER A 118 10.03 -23.53 8.37
C SER A 118 10.03 -24.87 9.11
N PRO A 119 9.98 -24.91 10.46
CA PRO A 119 9.95 -26.17 11.19
C PRO A 119 8.59 -26.87 11.16
N HIS A 120 7.55 -26.22 10.64
CA HIS A 120 6.19 -26.75 10.57
C HIS A 120 5.89 -27.34 9.18
N GLY A 121 4.63 -27.62 8.88
CA GLY A 121 4.24 -28.33 7.65
C GLY A 121 3.01 -29.22 7.81
N THR A 122 2.54 -29.40 9.05
CA THR A 122 1.36 -30.20 9.39
C THR A 122 0.52 -29.47 10.43
N VAL A 123 -0.73 -29.91 10.58
CA VAL A 123 -1.63 -29.41 11.62
C VAL A 123 -1.39 -30.17 12.91
N TYR A 124 -1.11 -29.46 14.00
CA TYR A 124 -0.89 -30.05 15.31
C TYR A 124 -2.21 -30.12 16.11
N PRO A 125 -2.67 -31.31 16.53
CA PRO A 125 -3.78 -31.41 17.45
C PRO A 125 -3.36 -30.91 18.84
N LEU A 126 -4.14 -30.02 19.45
CA LEU A 126 -3.87 -29.47 20.77
C LEU A 126 -4.72 -30.13 21.85
N GLN A 127 -4.12 -30.18 23.04
CA GLN A 127 -4.81 -30.51 24.28
C GLN A 127 -4.75 -29.32 25.24
N LYS A 128 -5.69 -29.26 26.19
CA LYS A 128 -5.77 -28.19 27.18
C LYS A 128 -4.48 -27.96 27.98
N PRO A 129 -3.76 -28.98 28.50
CA PRO A 129 -2.53 -28.75 29.26
C PRO A 129 -1.38 -28.19 28.41
N ASP A 130 -1.36 -28.50 27.11
CA ASP A 130 -0.29 -28.10 26.20
C ASP A 130 -0.52 -26.72 25.56
N TYR A 131 -1.72 -26.15 25.69
CA TYR A 131 -2.10 -24.90 25.02
C TYR A 131 -1.12 -23.75 25.30
N ALA A 132 -0.71 -23.56 26.56
CA ALA A 132 0.18 -22.47 26.94
C ALA A 132 1.56 -22.59 26.26
N ARG A 133 2.16 -23.79 26.28
CA ARG A 133 3.46 -24.06 25.66
C ARG A 133 3.38 -23.98 24.14
N ASP A 134 2.40 -24.68 23.56
CA ASP A 134 2.37 -24.91 22.12
C ASP A 134 1.71 -23.76 21.35
N VAL A 135 0.95 -22.89 22.01
CA VAL A 135 0.36 -21.68 21.41
C VAL A 135 1.02 -20.42 21.95
N THR A 136 0.86 -20.13 23.24
CA THR A 136 1.29 -18.85 23.81
C THR A 136 2.81 -18.68 23.76
N GLU A 137 3.58 -19.63 24.30
CA GLU A 137 5.04 -19.53 24.32
C GLU A 137 5.65 -19.64 22.91
N ALA A 138 5.14 -20.57 22.09
CA ALA A 138 5.57 -20.74 20.70
C ALA A 138 5.36 -19.47 19.84
N SER A 139 4.33 -18.68 20.15
CA SER A 139 4.02 -17.46 19.40
C SER A 139 5.07 -16.35 19.50
N ASN A 140 6.02 -16.44 20.44
CA ASN A 140 7.18 -15.54 20.47
C ASN A 140 8.11 -15.75 19.27
N SER A 141 8.25 -17.00 18.81
CA SER A 141 9.18 -17.34 17.73
C SER A 141 8.52 -17.26 16.36
N CYS A 142 7.28 -17.72 16.22
CA CYS A 142 6.55 -17.75 14.95
C CYS A 142 5.09 -17.30 15.12
N TYR A 143 4.36 -17.13 14.02
CA TYR A 143 2.90 -16.96 14.09
C TYR A 143 2.25 -18.31 14.38
N VAL A 144 1.33 -18.34 15.34
CA VAL A 144 0.56 -19.56 15.68
C VAL A 144 -0.91 -19.33 15.40
N LEU A 145 -1.49 -20.14 14.52
CA LEU A 145 -2.91 -20.08 14.19
C LEU A 145 -3.61 -21.29 14.78
N VAL A 146 -4.65 -21.05 15.57
CA VAL A 146 -5.44 -22.08 16.23
C VAL A 146 -6.84 -22.13 15.63
N HIS A 147 -7.19 -23.29 15.05
CA HIS A 147 -8.54 -23.62 14.61
C HIS A 147 -9.30 -24.29 15.76
N LEU A 148 -10.32 -23.61 16.29
CA LEU A 148 -11.29 -24.17 17.21
C LEU A 148 -12.43 -24.81 16.41
N ALA A 149 -12.37 -26.13 16.27
CA ALA A 149 -13.34 -26.94 15.55
C ALA A 149 -14.62 -27.16 16.37
N SER A 150 -15.74 -27.37 15.69
CA SER A 150 -16.99 -27.79 16.31
C SER A 150 -16.89 -29.24 16.82
N ALA A 151 -17.53 -29.52 17.95
CA ALA A 151 -17.64 -30.87 18.48
C ALA A 151 -18.65 -31.72 17.68
N SER A 152 -19.70 -31.07 17.17
CA SER A 152 -20.75 -31.67 16.36
C SER A 152 -20.28 -31.94 14.91
N GLN A 153 -20.49 -33.17 14.46
CA GLN A 153 -20.20 -33.61 13.09
C GLN A 153 -21.08 -32.94 12.02
N GLY A 154 -22.09 -32.16 12.42
CA GLY A 154 -23.00 -31.46 11.49
C GLY A 154 -22.52 -30.09 11.02
N ASN A 155 -21.42 -29.56 11.56
CA ASN A 155 -20.93 -28.23 11.19
C ASN A 155 -20.07 -28.30 9.92
N VAL A 156 -20.70 -27.97 8.78
CA VAL A 156 -20.07 -27.99 7.45
C VAL A 156 -18.90 -27.00 7.36
N GLU A 157 -19.03 -25.80 7.95
CA GLU A 157 -17.97 -24.78 7.94
C GLU A 157 -16.71 -25.29 8.67
N SER A 158 -16.89 -25.95 9.81
CA SER A 158 -15.76 -26.49 10.58
C SER A 158 -15.04 -27.61 9.85
N ALA A 159 -15.78 -28.51 9.20
CA ALA A 159 -15.19 -29.60 8.41
C ALA A 159 -14.45 -29.07 7.17
N LEU A 160 -15.02 -28.06 6.51
CA LEU A 160 -14.38 -27.37 5.39
C LEU A 160 -13.07 -26.73 5.81
N LEU A 161 -13.09 -25.96 6.91
CA LEU A 161 -11.89 -25.29 7.39
C LEU A 161 -10.80 -26.29 7.78
N THR A 162 -11.11 -27.40 8.46
CA THR A 162 -10.11 -28.45 8.78
C THR A 162 -9.36 -28.95 7.54
N ASN A 163 -10.03 -29.12 6.39
CA ASN A 163 -9.38 -29.55 5.16
C ASN A 163 -8.45 -28.47 4.60
N ILE A 164 -8.94 -27.22 4.51
CA ILE A 164 -8.16 -26.07 4.05
C ILE A 164 -6.96 -25.82 4.98
N TRP A 165 -7.14 -26.03 6.29
CA TRP A 165 -6.10 -25.86 7.30
C TRP A 165 -4.91 -26.78 7.06
N ARG A 166 -5.16 -28.03 6.65
CA ARG A 166 -4.11 -28.99 6.31
C ARG A 166 -3.35 -28.59 5.06
N GLU A 167 -4.06 -28.08 4.04
CA GLU A 167 -3.43 -27.57 2.83
C GLU A 167 -2.57 -26.33 3.13
N ALA A 168 -3.11 -25.39 3.92
CA ALA A 168 -2.38 -24.19 4.35
C ALA A 168 -1.14 -24.54 5.17
N ALA A 169 -1.23 -25.50 6.09
CA ALA A 169 -0.09 -25.94 6.90
C ALA A 169 1.05 -26.51 6.04
N GLY A 170 0.72 -27.28 5.00
CA GLY A 170 1.73 -27.81 4.07
C GLY A 170 2.38 -26.72 3.21
N LYS A 171 1.64 -25.65 2.89
CA LYS A 171 2.10 -24.54 2.04
C LYS A 171 2.91 -23.49 2.81
N TYR A 172 2.61 -23.28 4.09
CA TYR A 172 3.24 -22.26 4.95
C TYR A 172 3.90 -22.90 6.19
N PRO A 173 5.01 -23.63 6.01
CA PRO A 173 5.69 -24.33 7.10
C PRO A 173 6.43 -23.39 8.10
N ASP A 174 6.50 -22.10 7.79
CA ASP A 174 6.96 -21.02 8.67
C ASP A 174 5.91 -20.56 9.69
N VAL A 175 4.66 -20.97 9.49
CA VAL A 175 3.54 -20.67 10.37
C VAL A 175 3.08 -21.95 11.07
N LYS A 176 2.83 -21.87 12.38
CA LYS A 176 2.37 -23.02 13.16
C LYS A 176 0.85 -23.12 13.10
N PHE A 177 0.33 -24.18 12.49
CA PHE A 177 -1.10 -24.46 12.45
C PHE A 177 -1.49 -25.49 13.50
N CYS A 178 -2.45 -25.12 14.34
CA CYS A 178 -2.97 -25.95 15.41
C CYS A 178 -4.47 -26.14 15.26
N GLU A 179 -4.98 -27.26 15.77
CA GLU A 179 -6.42 -27.57 15.81
C GLU A 179 -6.82 -28.12 17.18
N MET A 180 -7.95 -27.65 17.71
CA MET A 180 -8.53 -28.12 18.96
C MET A 180 -10.05 -28.09 18.88
N ARG A 181 -10.74 -28.93 19.65
CA ARG A 181 -12.19 -28.76 19.79
C ARG A 181 -12.52 -27.54 20.65
N GLY A 182 -13.53 -26.77 20.24
CA GLY A 182 -13.96 -25.55 20.91
C GLY A 182 -14.31 -25.76 22.39
N ASP A 183 -15.02 -26.84 22.70
CA ASP A 183 -15.46 -27.22 24.04
C ASP A 183 -14.29 -27.57 24.98
N LEU A 184 -13.19 -28.10 24.45
CA LEU A 184 -12.00 -28.43 25.21
C LEU A 184 -11.10 -27.21 25.45
N ALA A 185 -11.03 -26.30 24.48
CA ALA A 185 -10.23 -25.09 24.58
C ALA A 185 -10.85 -24.10 25.59
N ILE A 186 -12.17 -23.89 25.50
CA ILE A 186 -12.92 -23.01 26.37
C ILE A 186 -14.17 -23.76 26.85
N GLU A 187 -14.30 -23.91 28.16
CA GLU A 187 -15.43 -24.64 28.75
C GLU A 187 -16.76 -23.95 28.42
N GLY A 188 -17.69 -24.70 27.80
CA GLY A 188 -18.99 -24.17 27.38
C GLY A 188 -18.94 -23.26 26.15
N TYR A 189 -17.87 -23.31 25.33
CA TYR A 189 -17.81 -22.51 24.12
C TYR A 189 -19.00 -22.80 23.18
N PRO A 190 -19.76 -21.78 22.72
CA PRO A 190 -20.96 -22.02 21.93
C PRO A 190 -20.65 -22.65 20.56
N GLU A 191 -21.30 -23.77 20.22
CA GLU A 191 -21.08 -24.43 18.93
C GLU A 191 -21.37 -23.54 17.72
N ARG A 192 -22.33 -22.60 17.84
CA ARG A 192 -22.67 -21.61 16.80
C ARG A 192 -21.52 -20.67 16.44
N ASN A 193 -20.52 -20.57 17.31
CA ASN A 193 -19.33 -19.76 17.09
C ASN A 193 -18.22 -20.57 16.41
N CYS A 194 -18.37 -21.90 16.31
CA CYS A 194 -17.43 -22.75 15.59
C CYS A 194 -17.73 -22.73 14.08
N PRO A 195 -16.71 -22.77 13.22
CA PRO A 195 -15.29 -22.74 13.58
C PRO A 195 -14.83 -21.34 14.01
N THR A 196 -13.85 -21.26 14.91
CA THR A 196 -13.18 -20.00 15.27
C THR A 196 -11.70 -20.12 14.98
N VAL A 197 -11.10 -19.07 14.41
CA VAL A 197 -9.66 -18.96 14.19
C VAL A 197 -9.09 -17.91 15.14
N LEU A 198 -8.05 -18.29 15.88
CA LEU A 198 -7.27 -17.39 16.73
C LEU A 198 -5.85 -17.30 16.16
N VAL A 199 -5.37 -16.07 15.96
CA VAL A 199 -4.02 -15.79 15.49
C VAL A 199 -3.22 -15.23 16.65
N TYR A 200 -2.16 -15.93 17.04
CA TYR A 200 -1.24 -15.54 18.09
C TYR A 200 0.10 -15.10 17.54
N LYS A 201 0.64 -14.04 18.14
CA LYS A 201 2.02 -13.57 17.94
C LYS A 201 2.47 -12.84 19.19
N ASP A 202 3.69 -13.12 19.64
CA ASP A 202 4.32 -12.48 20.81
C ASP A 202 3.45 -12.59 22.08
N THR A 203 2.92 -13.79 22.34
CA THR A 203 2.00 -14.14 23.45
C THR A 203 0.60 -13.51 23.41
N GLU A 204 0.32 -12.68 22.40
CA GLU A 204 -0.95 -11.97 22.27
C GLU A 204 -1.81 -12.50 21.12
N ILE A 205 -3.12 -12.35 21.25
CA ILE A 205 -4.08 -12.59 20.15
C ILE A 205 -4.07 -11.36 19.24
N LYS A 206 -3.52 -11.48 18.04
CA LYS A 206 -3.51 -10.41 17.03
C LYS A 206 -4.83 -10.32 16.27
N ARG A 207 -5.47 -11.47 16.03
CA ARG A 207 -6.73 -11.55 15.28
C ARG A 207 -7.58 -12.70 15.79
N GLN A 208 -8.88 -12.46 15.85
CA GLN A 208 -9.88 -13.47 16.14
C GLN A 208 -10.97 -13.41 15.07
N ILE A 209 -11.29 -14.57 14.50
CA ILE A 209 -12.35 -14.73 13.52
C ILE A 209 -13.32 -15.76 14.06
N VAL A 210 -14.55 -15.33 14.33
CA VAL A 210 -15.63 -16.18 14.81
C VAL A 210 -16.52 -16.54 13.63
N THR A 211 -16.73 -17.84 13.38
CA THR A 211 -17.37 -18.39 12.17
C THR A 211 -16.61 -18.06 10.88
N LEU A 212 -16.95 -18.73 9.77
CA LEU A 212 -16.35 -18.40 8.47
C LEU A 212 -17.00 -17.20 7.78
N LYS A 213 -17.98 -16.52 8.39
CA LYS A 213 -18.74 -15.45 7.72
C LYS A 213 -17.88 -14.35 7.11
N THR A 214 -16.78 -13.98 7.77
CA THR A 214 -15.84 -12.97 7.27
C THR A 214 -14.83 -13.53 6.26
N MET A 215 -14.77 -14.85 6.08
CA MET A 215 -13.90 -15.58 5.15
C MET A 215 -14.70 -16.34 4.08
N GLY A 216 -15.90 -15.86 3.72
CA GLY A 216 -16.72 -16.46 2.65
C GLY A 216 -17.68 -17.58 3.09
N GLY A 217 -17.75 -17.89 4.39
CA GLY A 217 -18.69 -18.85 4.95
C GLY A 217 -18.43 -20.27 4.44
N VAL A 218 -19.48 -20.92 3.93
CA VAL A 218 -19.41 -22.24 3.30
C VAL A 218 -18.62 -22.28 1.99
N ASN A 219 -18.29 -21.11 1.42
CA ASN A 219 -17.46 -20.99 0.22
C ASN A 219 -16.02 -20.59 0.54
N CYS A 220 -15.63 -20.64 1.82
CA CYS A 220 -14.25 -20.35 2.23
C CYS A 220 -13.28 -21.23 1.44
N SER A 221 -12.22 -20.62 0.95
CA SER A 221 -11.19 -21.27 0.15
C SER A 221 -9.80 -21.06 0.79
N LEU A 222 -8.78 -21.74 0.26
CA LEU A 222 -7.39 -21.49 0.67
C LEU A 222 -7.02 -20.01 0.54
N SER A 223 -7.53 -19.33 -0.49
CA SER A 223 -7.26 -17.91 -0.75
C SER A 223 -7.72 -17.00 0.39
N ASP A 224 -8.78 -17.38 1.11
CA ASP A 224 -9.29 -16.57 2.22
C ASP A 224 -8.42 -16.73 3.47
N VAL A 225 -7.84 -17.93 3.67
CA VAL A 225 -6.81 -18.15 4.69
C VAL A 225 -5.51 -17.43 4.33
N GLU A 226 -5.14 -17.39 3.05
CA GLU A 226 -3.97 -16.65 2.58
C GLU A 226 -4.11 -15.15 2.77
N LYS A 227 -5.28 -14.58 2.47
CA LYS A 227 -5.59 -13.18 2.80
C LYS A 227 -5.45 -12.91 4.29
N LEU A 228 -5.98 -13.81 5.13
CA LEU A 228 -5.81 -13.70 6.58
C LEU A 228 -4.32 -13.67 6.98
N LEU A 229 -3.50 -14.54 6.42
CA LEU A 229 -2.06 -14.60 6.71
C LEU A 229 -1.34 -13.30 6.30
N VAL A 230 -1.73 -12.71 5.19
CA VAL A 230 -1.19 -11.42 4.73
C VAL A 230 -1.66 -10.27 5.61
N ASP A 231 -2.96 -10.22 5.93
CA ASP A 231 -3.57 -9.16 6.75
C ASP A 231 -2.94 -9.07 8.14
N VAL A 232 -2.58 -10.21 8.74
CA VAL A 232 -1.92 -10.25 10.06
C VAL A 232 -0.40 -10.08 9.98
N GLY A 233 0.16 -10.01 8.76
CA GLY A 233 1.60 -9.89 8.53
C GLY A 233 2.41 -11.17 8.77
N ALA A 234 1.75 -12.33 8.78
CA ALA A 234 2.43 -13.63 8.86
C ALA A 234 3.13 -13.99 7.53
N VAL A 235 2.54 -13.56 6.41
CA VAL A 235 3.07 -13.75 5.06
C VAL A 235 3.17 -12.39 4.37
N LYS A 236 4.22 -12.16 3.59
CA LYS A 236 4.39 -10.90 2.83
C LYS A 236 3.39 -10.87 1.65
N MET A 237 2.89 -9.69 1.30
CA MET A 237 1.97 -9.52 0.15
C MET A 237 2.56 -10.03 -1.18
N ASN A 238 3.89 -9.88 -1.36
CA ASN A 238 4.61 -10.32 -2.56
C ASN A 238 5.23 -11.72 -2.44
N ASP A 239 4.74 -12.55 -1.51
CA ASP A 239 5.25 -13.92 -1.33
C ASP A 239 4.89 -14.80 -2.55
N PHE A 240 5.90 -15.46 -3.12
CA PHE A 240 5.76 -16.31 -4.31
C PHE A 240 4.83 -17.52 -4.08
N ARG A 241 4.58 -17.89 -2.83
CA ARG A 241 3.66 -18.97 -2.46
C ARG A 241 2.21 -18.57 -2.72
N LEU A 242 1.87 -17.28 -2.68
CA LEU A 242 0.53 -16.79 -2.97
C LEU A 242 0.13 -16.97 -4.44
N LEU A 243 1.10 -17.05 -5.36
CA LEU A 243 0.86 -17.24 -6.79
C LEU A 243 0.22 -18.60 -7.06
N ARG A 244 -0.93 -18.59 -7.75
CA ARG A 244 -1.57 -19.83 -8.19
C ARG A 244 -0.84 -20.41 -9.39
N LYS A 245 -1.03 -21.71 -9.62
CA LYS A 245 -0.36 -22.42 -10.72
C LYS A 245 -0.73 -21.86 -12.10
N GLN A 246 -1.99 -21.47 -12.31
CA GLN A 246 -2.44 -20.81 -13.55
C GLN A 246 -1.78 -19.44 -13.73
N ASP A 247 -1.75 -18.61 -12.68
CA ASP A 247 -1.11 -17.30 -12.71
C ASP A 247 0.39 -17.37 -13.04
N LYS A 248 1.07 -18.45 -12.64
CA LYS A 248 2.47 -18.70 -12.99
C LYS A 248 2.65 -18.96 -14.48
N GLU A 249 1.78 -19.78 -15.07
CA GLU A 249 1.82 -20.10 -16.50
C GLU A 249 1.52 -18.86 -17.37
N GLU A 250 0.52 -18.06 -16.97
CA GLU A 250 0.20 -16.79 -17.63
C GLU A 250 1.35 -15.78 -17.51
N ARG A 251 1.94 -15.63 -16.31
CA ARG A 251 3.10 -14.75 -16.10
C ARG A 251 4.30 -15.15 -16.96
N GLN A 252 4.65 -16.43 -16.99
CA GLN A 252 5.72 -16.93 -17.85
C GLN A 252 5.44 -16.67 -19.33
N SER A 253 4.19 -16.84 -19.77
CA SER A 253 3.81 -16.53 -21.15
C SER A 253 3.92 -15.03 -21.48
N SER A 254 3.55 -14.16 -20.53
CA SER A 254 3.63 -12.72 -20.71
C SER A 254 5.08 -12.20 -20.76
N ILE A 255 5.96 -12.77 -19.93
CA ILE A 255 7.40 -12.45 -19.93
C ILE A 255 8.02 -12.82 -21.28
N ARG A 256 7.74 -14.02 -21.79
CA ARG A 256 8.23 -14.47 -23.10
C ARG A 256 7.67 -13.65 -24.27
N ALA A 257 6.44 -13.14 -24.14
CA ALA A 257 5.82 -12.30 -25.15
C ALA A 257 6.38 -10.86 -25.14
N SER A 258 6.75 -10.32 -23.98
CA SER A 258 7.42 -9.03 -23.91
C SER A 258 8.83 -9.07 -24.46
N THR A 259 9.64 -10.09 -24.13
CA THR A 259 11.01 -10.26 -24.65
C THR A 259 11.03 -10.32 -26.19
N LYS A 260 10.04 -10.99 -26.81
CA LYS A 260 9.94 -11.07 -28.27
C LYS A 260 9.61 -9.76 -28.99
N LYS A 261 9.14 -8.73 -28.29
CA LYS A 261 8.63 -7.51 -28.91
C LYS A 261 9.69 -6.41 -29.02
N ASP A 262 10.74 -6.47 -28.21
CA ASP A 262 11.84 -5.50 -28.25
C ASP A 262 12.90 -5.83 -29.33
N ASP A 263 12.88 -7.04 -29.90
CA ASP A 263 13.80 -7.48 -30.97
C ASP A 263 13.33 -7.17 -32.41
N ASP A 264 12.10 -6.67 -32.60
CA ASP A 264 11.43 -6.57 -33.92
C ASP A 264 11.21 -5.10 -34.40
N ASP A 265 12.04 -4.14 -33.95
CA ASP A 265 11.90 -2.70 -34.30
C ASP A 265 13.16 -2.08 -34.94
N ASP A 266 13.96 -2.90 -35.64
CA ASP A 266 15.09 -2.46 -36.47
C ASP A 266 15.03 -3.15 -37.84
N ASP A 267 14.14 -2.72 -38.76
CA ASP A 267 14.30 -2.90 -40.23
C ASP A 267 13.09 -2.34 -41.01
N ASP A 268 12.99 -1.00 -41.20
CA ASP A 268 12.54 -0.41 -42.48
C ASP A 268 12.67 1.14 -42.50
N TRP A 269 13.79 1.65 -43.00
CA TRP A 269 13.85 3.01 -43.58
C TRP A 269 14.79 2.97 -44.79
N ASP A 270 14.21 2.63 -45.95
CA ASP A 270 14.78 2.80 -47.31
C ASP A 270 14.46 4.20 -47.87
#